data_AF-R0IKF6-F1
#
_entry.id   AF-R0IKF6-F1
#
_cell.length_a   1.000
_cell.length_b   1.000
_cell.length_c   1.000
_cell.angle_alpha   90.00
_cell.angle_beta   90.00
_cell.angle_gamma   90.00
#
_symmetry.space_group_name_H-M   'P 1'
#
loop_
_entity.id
_entity.type
_entity.pdbx_description
1 polymer ?
#
loop_
_entity_poly.entity_id
_entity_poly.type
_entity_poly.pdbx_seq_one_letter_code
_entity_poly.pdbx_strand_id
1 'polypeptide(L)'
;RAGYGAKPTISKISSIVCAAQELNSGAGGAEDEWNTEVQYPLLKVALETSQHSKALSVHSVKTARIDPPALCNHNLPGLIIDYAVCLQPDSIILSAYRSLRPLASNTVKSWNHVTRLQHLPIAINIETKGPMKSWTDGKPQIGIWTDAWLRRCELLWEDGQTAPAAMHKDWPAIPVLISQGHDWHLLVVTKTSEKLVFREQKMIGSTRNCFDALKIVAVLHWLMNWAETVWRPWFLSLIAEDD
;
A
#
# COMPACT_ATOMS: atom_id res chain seq x y z
N ARG A 1 -1.31 15.78 -20.41
CA ARG A 1 -1.59 15.88 -18.95
C ARG A 1 -2.18 14.56 -18.52
N ALA A 2 -1.67 13.92 -17.48
CA ALA A 2 -2.24 12.68 -16.95
C ALA A 2 -3.61 12.98 -16.31
N GLY A 3 -4.69 12.38 -16.82
CA GLY A 3 -6.07 12.66 -16.42
C GLY A 3 -6.53 11.91 -15.16
N TYR A 4 -5.61 11.56 -14.26
CA TYR A 4 -5.89 10.64 -13.13
C TYR A 4 -6.42 11.34 -11.87
N GLY A 5 -6.43 12.68 -11.85
CA GLY A 5 -6.93 13.47 -10.74
C GLY A 5 -6.89 14.97 -11.03
N ALA A 6 -7.59 15.73 -10.19
CA ALA A 6 -7.57 17.19 -10.23
C ALA A 6 -6.34 17.72 -9.49
N LYS A 7 -5.83 18.89 -9.91
CA LYS A 7 -4.78 19.58 -9.18
C LYS A 7 -5.32 20.03 -7.81
N PRO A 8 -4.70 19.67 -6.67
CA PRO A 8 -5.09 20.21 -5.37
C PRO A 8 -4.91 21.73 -5.30
N THR A 9 -5.66 22.37 -4.41
CA THR A 9 -5.47 23.79 -4.11
C THR A 9 -4.05 24.04 -3.61
N ILE A 10 -3.40 25.09 -4.10
CA ILE A 10 -2.05 25.45 -3.67
C ILE A 10 -1.98 25.69 -2.16
N SER A 11 -3.02 26.27 -1.55
CA SER A 11 -3.06 26.49 -0.09
C SER A 11 -2.91 25.20 0.72
N LYS A 12 -3.63 24.12 0.36
CA LYS A 12 -3.50 22.81 1.02
C LYS A 12 -2.10 22.20 0.88
N ILE A 13 -1.48 22.35 -0.30
CA ILE A 13 -0.12 21.84 -0.52
C ILE A 13 0.90 22.69 0.25
N SER A 14 0.70 24.02 0.26
CA SER A 14 1.57 24.95 0.97
C SER A 14 1.57 24.68 2.47
N SER A 15 0.40 24.40 3.08
CA SER A 15 0.34 24.08 4.51
C SER A 15 1.13 22.81 4.86
N ILE A 16 1.03 21.76 4.02
CA ILE A 16 1.80 20.53 4.20
C ILE A 16 3.30 20.77 4.05
N VAL A 17 3.70 21.59 3.07
CA VAL A 17 5.11 21.95 2.85
C VAL A 17 5.66 22.77 4.02
N CYS A 18 4.90 23.73 4.55
CA CYS A 18 5.29 24.50 5.72
C CYS A 18 5.48 23.60 6.94
N ALA A 19 4.53 22.69 7.22
CA ALA A 19 4.65 21.72 8.31
C ALA A 19 5.90 20.83 8.15
N ALA A 20 6.18 20.38 6.92
CA ALA A 20 7.39 19.60 6.64
C ALA A 20 8.68 20.41 6.88
N GLN A 21 8.69 21.70 6.56
CA GLN A 21 9.85 22.57 6.81
C GLN A 21 10.06 22.81 8.32
N GLU A 22 8.99 23.02 9.07
CA GLU A 22 9.02 23.16 10.53
C GLU A 22 9.55 21.89 11.19
N LEU A 23 9.04 20.72 10.79
CA LEU A 23 9.52 19.43 11.29
C LEU A 23 10.95 19.09 10.87
N ASN A 24 11.49 19.72 9.84
CA ASN A 24 12.88 19.53 9.44
C ASN A 24 13.83 20.54 10.12
N SER A 25 13.31 21.46 10.95
CA SER A 25 14.09 22.43 11.69
C SER A 25 14.55 21.90 13.06
N GLY A 26 15.65 22.44 13.59
CA GLY A 26 16.17 22.06 14.90
C GLY A 26 16.62 20.59 14.99
N ALA A 27 16.11 19.86 15.98
CA ALA A 27 16.43 18.44 16.20
C ALA A 27 15.75 17.49 15.19
N GLY A 28 14.86 18.00 14.34
CA GLY A 28 14.01 17.20 13.48
C GLY A 28 12.85 16.56 14.23
N GLY A 29 11.67 16.53 13.61
CA GLY A 29 10.46 15.91 14.13
C GLY A 29 10.56 14.39 14.15
N ALA A 30 9.86 13.77 15.11
CA ALA A 30 9.73 12.33 15.21
C ALA A 30 8.95 11.75 14.03
N GLU A 31 9.15 10.46 13.75
CA GLU A 31 8.47 9.74 12.64
C GLU A 31 6.94 9.83 12.75
N ASP A 32 6.37 9.82 13.95
CA ASP A 32 4.92 9.97 14.17
C ASP A 32 4.40 11.38 13.91
N GLU A 33 5.20 12.42 14.17
CA GLU A 33 4.85 13.81 13.86
C GLU A 33 4.86 14.03 12.35
N TRP A 34 5.89 13.55 11.66
CA TRP A 34 5.95 13.52 10.20
C TRP A 34 4.74 12.82 9.59
N ASN A 35 4.35 11.69 10.17
CA ASN A 35 3.20 10.93 9.72
C ASN A 35 1.89 11.71 9.85
N THR A 36 1.71 12.38 10.98
CA THR A 36 0.49 13.11 11.32
C THR A 36 0.36 14.40 10.51
N GLU A 37 1.45 15.15 10.36
CA GLU A 37 1.43 16.51 9.81
C GLU A 37 1.78 16.57 8.31
N VAL A 38 2.47 15.56 7.78
CA VAL A 38 2.99 15.58 6.40
C VAL A 38 2.51 14.40 5.59
N GLN A 39 2.87 13.17 5.95
CA GLN A 39 2.64 12.02 5.07
C GLN A 39 1.16 11.67 4.94
N TYR A 40 0.43 11.55 6.06
CA TYR A 40 -0.99 11.25 6.00
C TYR A 40 -1.80 12.39 5.35
N PRO A 41 -1.60 13.68 5.68
CA PRO A 41 -2.26 14.78 4.98
C PRO A 41 -2.00 14.78 3.47
N LEU A 42 -0.77 14.49 3.03
CA LEU A 42 -0.45 14.41 1.59
C LEU A 42 -1.19 13.26 0.91
N LEU A 43 -1.23 12.08 1.54
CA LEU A 43 -1.99 10.92 1.04
C LEU A 43 -3.50 11.23 0.97
N LYS A 44 -4.03 11.93 1.97
CA LYS A 44 -5.43 12.37 2.01
C LYS A 44 -5.76 13.34 0.89
N VAL A 45 -4.92 14.36 0.68
CA VAL A 45 -5.09 15.31 -0.43
C VAL A 45 -5.03 14.60 -1.78
N ALA A 46 -4.09 13.67 -1.96
CA ALA A 46 -4.00 12.88 -3.18
C ALA A 46 -5.27 12.04 -3.41
N LEU A 47 -5.78 11.36 -2.38
CA LEU A 47 -7.01 10.57 -2.47
C LEU A 47 -8.22 11.45 -2.79
N GLU A 48 -8.40 12.56 -2.07
CA GLU A 48 -9.53 13.49 -2.27
C GLU A 48 -9.59 14.06 -3.68
N THR A 49 -8.44 14.25 -4.31
CA THR A 49 -8.33 14.85 -5.64
C THR A 49 -8.18 13.80 -6.75
N SER A 50 -8.12 12.52 -6.41
CA SER A 50 -8.08 11.41 -7.36
C SER A 50 -9.45 11.21 -8.01
N GLN A 51 -9.45 10.79 -9.28
CA GLN A 51 -10.69 10.33 -9.93
C GLN A 51 -11.28 9.09 -9.23
N HIS A 52 -10.46 8.34 -8.49
CA HIS A 52 -10.81 7.11 -7.78
C HIS A 52 -11.10 7.34 -6.29
N SER A 53 -11.36 8.59 -5.87
CA SER A 53 -11.62 8.98 -4.48
C SER A 53 -12.74 8.21 -3.77
N LYS A 54 -13.71 7.67 -4.54
CA LYS A 54 -14.82 6.85 -4.02
C LYS A 54 -14.55 5.35 -4.08
N ALA A 55 -13.62 4.91 -4.93
CA ALA A 55 -13.30 3.51 -5.14
C ALA A 55 -12.14 3.02 -4.26
N LEU A 56 -11.41 3.96 -3.63
CA LEU A 56 -10.24 3.69 -2.82
C LEU A 56 -10.35 4.35 -1.45
N SER A 57 -9.60 3.83 -0.49
CA SER A 57 -9.40 4.47 0.82
C SER A 57 -7.96 4.32 1.29
N VAL A 58 -7.52 5.22 2.17
CA VAL A 58 -6.21 5.19 2.81
C VAL A 58 -6.39 4.90 4.29
N HIS A 59 -5.66 3.92 4.82
CA HIS A 59 -5.75 3.51 6.22
C HIS A 59 -4.38 3.33 6.84
N SER A 60 -4.25 3.68 8.11
CA SER A 60 -3.06 3.29 8.89
C SER A 60 -3.12 1.82 9.26
N VAL A 61 -1.97 1.16 9.13
CA VAL A 61 -1.78 -0.25 9.51
C VAL A 61 -0.69 -0.44 10.58
N LYS A 62 -0.20 0.65 11.21
CA LYS A 62 0.84 0.67 12.28
C LYS A 62 0.64 -0.31 13.45
N THR A 63 -0.60 -0.75 13.68
CA THR A 63 -0.95 -1.69 14.77
C THR A 63 -1.39 -3.06 14.27
N ALA A 64 -1.42 -3.28 12.96
CA ALA A 64 -1.76 -4.57 12.36
C ALA A 64 -0.62 -5.56 12.58
N ARG A 65 -0.94 -6.85 12.58
CA ARG A 65 0.05 -7.93 12.65
C ARG A 65 -0.26 -8.94 11.58
N ILE A 66 0.80 -9.49 10.97
CA ILE A 66 0.70 -10.61 10.05
C ILE A 66 0.02 -11.76 10.79
N ASP A 67 -1.09 -12.23 10.22
CA ASP A 67 -1.96 -13.22 10.81
C ASP A 67 -2.58 -14.10 9.70
N PRO A 68 -2.30 -15.41 9.69
CA PRO A 68 -1.49 -16.15 10.67
C PRO A 68 0.03 -15.88 10.51
N PRO A 69 0.82 -16.07 11.58
CA PRO A 69 2.28 -15.91 11.52
C PRO A 69 2.96 -16.75 10.43
N ALA A 70 2.36 -17.87 10.04
CA ALA A 70 2.85 -18.75 8.97
C ALA A 70 2.92 -18.08 7.58
N LEU A 71 2.24 -16.94 7.37
CA LEU A 71 2.40 -16.15 6.14
C LEU A 71 3.74 -15.39 6.09
N CYS A 72 4.47 -15.33 7.20
CA CYS A 72 5.77 -14.69 7.29
C CYS A 72 6.81 -15.71 7.77
N ASN A 73 7.76 -16.06 6.91
CA ASN A 73 8.86 -16.96 7.25
C ASN A 73 9.95 -16.31 8.14
N HIS A 74 9.73 -15.07 8.58
CA HIS A 74 10.68 -14.30 9.39
C HIS A 74 10.13 -14.05 10.80
N ASN A 75 10.82 -14.58 11.80
CA ASN A 75 10.50 -14.39 13.23
C ASN A 75 10.94 -13.01 13.78
N LEU A 76 10.99 -11.97 12.94
CA LEU A 76 11.47 -10.65 13.35
C LEU A 76 10.29 -9.80 13.88
N PRO A 77 10.35 -9.30 15.12
CA PRO A 77 9.35 -8.36 15.62
C PRO A 77 9.45 -7.00 14.88
N GLY A 78 8.32 -6.37 14.57
CA GLY A 78 8.28 -4.99 14.05
C GLY A 78 8.22 -4.83 12.51
N LEU A 79 7.69 -5.82 11.79
CA LEU A 79 7.59 -5.84 10.32
C LEU A 79 6.33 -5.14 9.78
N ILE A 80 5.86 -4.11 10.49
CA ILE A 80 4.60 -3.42 10.19
C ILE A 80 4.92 -2.19 9.37
N ILE A 81 4.09 -1.92 8.37
CA ILE A 81 4.16 -0.67 7.62
C ILE A 81 3.17 0.39 8.14
N ASP A 82 3.32 1.62 7.68
CA ASP A 82 2.50 2.73 8.21
C ASP A 82 1.12 2.83 7.61
N TYR A 83 1.02 2.76 6.27
CA TYR A 83 -0.24 2.97 5.55
C TYR A 83 -0.45 1.98 4.40
N ALA A 84 -1.73 1.77 4.10
CA ALA A 84 -2.16 1.05 2.90
C ALA A 84 -3.25 1.84 2.17
N VAL A 85 -3.18 1.85 0.83
CA VAL A 85 -4.32 2.17 -0.02
C VAL A 85 -5.09 0.88 -0.28
N CYS A 86 -6.40 0.89 -0.05
CA CYS A 86 -7.26 -0.27 -0.19
C CYS A 86 -8.38 -0.02 -1.19
N LEU A 87 -8.82 -1.09 -1.84
CA LEU A 87 -10.00 -1.10 -2.68
C LEU A 87 -11.25 -1.02 -1.81
N GLN A 88 -12.20 -0.17 -2.20
CA GLN A 88 -13.57 -0.25 -1.71
C GLN A 88 -14.24 -1.48 -2.37
N PRO A 89 -14.86 -2.37 -1.57
CA PRO A 89 -15.53 -3.56 -2.08
C PRO A 89 -16.70 -3.19 -3.01
N ASP A 90 -16.67 -3.72 -4.22
CA ASP A 90 -17.84 -3.76 -5.11
C ASP A 90 -18.71 -5.00 -4.80
N SER A 91 -19.77 -5.20 -5.57
CA SER A 91 -20.68 -6.35 -5.39
C SER A 91 -19.99 -7.71 -5.51
N ILE A 92 -18.96 -7.82 -6.37
CA ILE A 92 -18.24 -9.07 -6.59
C ILE A 92 -17.38 -9.37 -5.35
N ILE A 93 -16.60 -8.39 -4.89
CA ILE A 93 -15.79 -8.51 -3.67
C ILE A 93 -16.69 -8.81 -2.47
N LEU A 94 -17.83 -8.13 -2.33
CA LEU A 94 -18.77 -8.38 -1.22
C LEU A 94 -19.39 -9.77 -1.27
N SER A 95 -19.71 -10.27 -2.47
CA SER A 95 -20.26 -11.61 -2.65
C SER A 95 -19.22 -12.69 -2.31
N ALA A 96 -18.04 -12.62 -2.91
CA ALA A 96 -16.95 -13.57 -2.66
C ALA A 96 -16.53 -13.60 -1.18
N TYR A 97 -16.57 -12.45 -0.49
CA TYR A 97 -16.24 -12.39 0.94
C TYR A 97 -17.17 -13.26 1.79
N ARG A 98 -18.41 -13.51 1.36
CA ARG A 98 -19.37 -14.35 2.12
C ARG A 98 -18.91 -15.80 2.17
N SER A 99 -18.38 -16.31 1.07
CA SER A 99 -17.86 -17.67 0.92
C SER A 99 -16.41 -17.84 1.36
N LEU A 100 -15.68 -16.72 1.57
CA LEU A 100 -14.30 -16.73 2.00
C LEU A 100 -14.10 -17.48 3.33
N ARG A 101 -13.19 -18.45 3.31
CA ARG A 101 -12.81 -19.22 4.49
C ARG A 101 -11.71 -18.48 5.28
N PRO A 102 -11.76 -18.47 6.63
CA PRO A 102 -10.60 -18.09 7.43
C PRO A 102 -9.42 -19.03 7.17
N LEU A 103 -8.20 -18.52 7.30
CA LEU A 103 -7.01 -19.37 7.29
C LEU A 103 -7.03 -20.28 8.52
N ALA A 104 -6.56 -21.53 8.38
CA ALA A 104 -6.86 -22.66 9.28
C ALA A 104 -6.74 -22.41 10.80
N SER A 105 -5.81 -21.55 11.24
CA SER A 105 -5.62 -21.20 12.67
C SER A 105 -6.48 -20.04 13.16
N ASN A 106 -7.21 -19.38 12.26
CA ASN A 106 -7.86 -18.10 12.50
C ASN A 106 -9.38 -18.26 12.47
N THR A 107 -10.08 -17.48 13.31
CA THR A 107 -11.55 -17.39 13.30
C THR A 107 -12.05 -16.27 12.38
N VAL A 108 -11.15 -15.37 11.98
CA VAL A 108 -11.45 -14.16 11.21
C VAL A 108 -11.07 -14.36 9.76
N LYS A 109 -12.05 -14.25 8.85
CA LYS A 109 -11.80 -14.22 7.41
C LYS A 109 -11.28 -12.85 6.97
N SER A 110 -10.24 -12.85 6.14
CA SER A 110 -9.59 -11.64 5.65
C SER A 110 -9.13 -11.79 4.21
N TRP A 111 -9.33 -10.74 3.41
CA TRP A 111 -8.70 -10.59 2.10
C TRP A 111 -7.18 -10.43 2.20
N ASN A 112 -6.71 -9.95 3.34
CA ASN A 112 -5.32 -9.59 3.56
C ASN A 112 -4.62 -10.63 4.45
N HIS A 113 -3.30 -10.53 4.52
CA HIS A 113 -2.45 -11.28 5.44
C HIS A 113 -2.51 -10.78 6.89
N VAL A 114 -3.49 -9.91 7.20
CA VAL A 114 -3.73 -9.28 8.50
C VAL A 114 -5.24 -9.25 8.77
N THR A 115 -5.66 -9.20 10.03
CA THR A 115 -7.09 -9.09 10.41
C THR A 115 -7.59 -7.64 10.44
N ARG A 116 -6.70 -6.67 10.61
CA ARG A 116 -7.05 -5.26 10.38
C ARG A 116 -7.33 -5.04 8.89
N LEU A 117 -8.36 -4.26 8.56
CA LEU A 117 -8.80 -4.05 7.16
C LEU A 117 -9.26 -5.34 6.47
N GLN A 118 -9.72 -6.36 7.20
CA GLN A 118 -10.08 -7.68 6.65
C GLN A 118 -11.06 -7.68 5.46
N HIS A 119 -11.90 -6.64 5.35
CA HIS A 119 -12.91 -6.48 4.32
C HIS A 119 -12.46 -5.55 3.17
N LEU A 120 -11.29 -4.92 3.27
CA LEU A 120 -10.76 -3.98 2.29
C LEU A 120 -9.50 -4.57 1.67
N PRO A 121 -9.55 -5.11 0.44
CA PRO A 121 -8.37 -5.60 -0.23
C PRO A 121 -7.30 -4.50 -0.32
N ILE A 122 -6.11 -4.75 0.23
CA ILE A 122 -4.97 -3.86 0.07
C ILE A 122 -4.60 -3.78 -1.41
N ALA A 123 -4.09 -2.64 -1.86
CA ALA A 123 -3.61 -2.42 -3.23
C ALA A 123 -2.20 -1.80 -3.26
N ILE A 124 -1.93 -0.80 -2.40
CA ILE A 124 -0.63 -0.11 -2.36
C ILE A 124 -0.13 -0.08 -0.91
N ASN A 125 1.08 -0.56 -0.69
CA ASN A 125 1.76 -0.54 0.60
C ASN A 125 2.68 0.69 0.70
N ILE A 126 2.65 1.37 1.85
CA ILE A 126 3.40 2.60 2.09
C ILE A 126 4.10 2.52 3.45
N GLU A 127 5.41 2.68 3.41
CA GLU A 127 6.27 2.79 4.57
C GLU A 127 6.73 4.23 4.76
N THR A 128 6.85 4.66 6.01
CA THR A 128 7.41 5.95 6.39
C THR A 128 8.62 5.76 7.30
N LYS A 129 9.54 6.72 7.22
CA LYS A 129 10.71 6.79 8.06
C LYS A 129 10.96 8.23 8.49
N GLY A 130 11.38 8.39 9.74
CA GLY A 130 11.90 9.67 10.20
C GLY A 130 13.14 10.10 9.39
N PRO A 131 13.45 11.40 9.33
CA PRO A 131 14.53 11.94 8.49
C PRO A 131 15.93 11.42 8.87
N MET A 132 16.13 10.99 10.13
CA MET A 132 17.43 10.52 10.64
C MET A 132 17.67 9.01 10.50
N LYS A 133 16.68 8.21 10.11
CA LYS A 133 16.86 6.77 9.86
C LYS A 133 17.39 6.53 8.45
N SER A 134 18.12 5.45 8.19
CA SER A 134 18.49 5.15 6.81
C SER A 134 17.24 4.71 6.04
N TRP A 135 17.01 5.26 4.84
CA TRP A 135 15.90 4.81 3.99
C TRP A 135 16.01 3.33 3.63
N THR A 136 17.24 2.78 3.62
CA THR A 136 17.48 1.34 3.42
C THR A 136 16.83 0.49 4.49
N ASP A 137 16.53 1.05 5.66
CA ASP A 137 15.93 0.33 6.79
C ASP A 137 14.44 0.04 6.54
N GLY A 138 13.77 0.83 5.70
CA GLY A 138 12.36 0.60 5.33
C GLY A 138 12.15 -0.50 4.29
N LYS A 139 13.16 -0.79 3.45
CA LYS A 139 13.09 -1.81 2.39
C LYS A 139 12.80 -3.22 2.92
N PRO A 140 13.51 -3.72 3.95
CA PRO A 140 13.20 -5.01 4.55
C PRO A 140 11.77 -5.08 5.10
N GLN A 141 11.30 -4.03 5.78
CA GLN A 141 9.96 -4.01 6.38
C GLN A 141 8.87 -4.08 5.31
N ILE A 142 8.89 -3.20 4.32
CA ILE A 142 7.89 -3.20 3.24
C ILE A 142 8.00 -4.44 2.36
N GLY A 143 9.20 -5.00 2.19
CA GLY A 143 9.45 -6.23 1.45
C GLY A 143 8.79 -7.44 2.13
N ILE A 144 9.01 -7.62 3.43
CA ILE A 144 8.43 -8.75 4.17
C ILE A 144 6.91 -8.62 4.27
N TRP A 145 6.39 -7.41 4.54
CA TRP A 145 4.96 -7.15 4.53
C TRP A 145 4.32 -7.46 3.18
N THR A 146 4.95 -7.01 2.10
CA THR A 146 4.45 -7.26 0.74
C THR A 146 4.53 -8.75 0.40
N ASP A 147 5.59 -9.46 0.80
CA ASP A 147 5.71 -10.90 0.54
C ASP A 147 4.59 -11.70 1.22
N ALA A 148 4.32 -11.41 2.49
CA ALA A 148 3.22 -12.05 3.24
C ALA A 148 1.85 -11.74 2.63
N TRP A 149 1.64 -10.50 2.17
CA TRP A 149 0.44 -10.11 1.45
C TRP A 149 0.25 -10.89 0.14
N LEU A 150 1.30 -11.02 -0.67
CA LEU A 150 1.24 -11.79 -1.91
C LEU A 150 1.05 -13.28 -1.63
N ARG A 151 1.64 -13.82 -0.55
CA ARG A 151 1.37 -15.20 -0.10
C ARG A 151 -0.10 -15.41 0.25
N ARG A 152 -0.77 -14.41 0.83
CA ARG A 152 -2.23 -14.48 1.02
C ARG A 152 -2.97 -14.54 -0.30
N CYS A 153 -2.57 -13.75 -1.31
CA CYS A 153 -3.19 -13.79 -2.63
C CYS A 153 -3.05 -15.17 -3.32
N GLU A 154 -1.91 -15.85 -3.15
CA GLU A 154 -1.74 -17.23 -3.61
C GLU A 154 -2.75 -18.18 -2.95
N LEU A 155 -2.97 -18.04 -1.65
CA LEU A 155 -3.98 -18.84 -0.94
C LEU A 155 -5.41 -18.52 -1.36
N LEU A 156 -5.71 -17.25 -1.70
CA LEU A 156 -7.02 -16.88 -2.25
C LEU A 156 -7.29 -17.59 -3.57
N TRP A 157 -6.27 -17.69 -4.43
CA TRP A 157 -6.35 -18.46 -5.66
C TRP A 157 -6.61 -19.95 -5.38
N GLU A 158 -5.83 -20.55 -4.47
CA GLU A 158 -5.98 -21.96 -4.10
C GLU A 158 -7.38 -22.27 -3.52
N ASP A 159 -7.92 -21.38 -2.69
CA ASP A 159 -9.27 -21.52 -2.10
C ASP A 159 -10.39 -21.57 -3.16
N GLY A 160 -10.17 -20.95 -4.33
CA GLY A 160 -11.11 -20.95 -5.45
C GLY A 160 -11.10 -22.23 -6.28
N GLN A 161 -10.10 -23.10 -6.10
CA GLN A 161 -9.92 -24.28 -6.94
C GLN A 161 -10.53 -25.56 -6.35
N THR A 162 -11.05 -26.41 -7.23
CA THR A 162 -11.60 -27.72 -6.84
C THR A 162 -10.52 -28.72 -6.41
N ALA A 163 -9.28 -28.54 -6.88
CA ALA A 163 -8.12 -29.34 -6.51
C ALA A 163 -6.89 -28.45 -6.27
N PRO A 164 -5.96 -28.83 -5.37
CA PRO A 164 -4.75 -28.06 -5.13
C PRO A 164 -3.94 -27.89 -6.42
N ALA A 165 -3.80 -26.65 -6.87
CA ALA A 165 -3.04 -26.28 -8.05
C ALA A 165 -2.22 -25.02 -7.77
N ALA A 166 -0.96 -25.01 -8.23
CA ALA A 166 -0.13 -23.82 -8.13
C ALA A 166 -0.77 -22.66 -8.91
N MET A 167 -0.65 -21.44 -8.37
CA MET A 167 -1.06 -20.25 -9.09
C MET A 167 -0.22 -20.09 -10.36
N HIS A 168 -0.88 -20.05 -11.52
CA HIS A 168 -0.25 -19.88 -12.82
C HIS A 168 -0.46 -18.48 -13.40
N LYS A 169 -1.06 -17.57 -12.64
CA LYS A 169 -1.23 -16.18 -13.06
C LYS A 169 0.07 -15.41 -12.92
N ASP A 170 0.39 -14.63 -13.95
CA ASP A 170 1.48 -13.67 -13.86
C ASP A 170 1.13 -12.57 -12.86
N TRP A 171 2.10 -12.25 -12.00
CA TRP A 171 1.98 -11.13 -11.08
C TRP A 171 2.10 -9.81 -11.84
N PRO A 172 1.22 -8.82 -11.59
CA PRO A 172 1.50 -7.47 -12.03
C PRO A 172 2.73 -6.94 -11.31
N ALA A 173 3.40 -5.96 -11.92
CA ALA A 173 4.42 -5.18 -11.23
C ALA A 173 3.78 -4.44 -10.05
N ILE A 174 4.24 -4.70 -8.82
CA ILE A 174 3.64 -4.19 -7.60
C ILE A 174 4.38 -2.91 -7.17
N PRO A 175 3.71 -1.75 -7.15
CA PRO A 175 4.29 -0.53 -6.63
C PRO A 175 4.23 -0.53 -5.10
N VAL A 176 5.33 -0.16 -4.47
CA VAL A 176 5.40 0.11 -3.03
C VAL A 176 6.09 1.45 -2.80
N LEU A 177 5.66 2.19 -1.77
CA LEU A 177 6.17 3.53 -1.49
C LEU A 177 6.96 3.54 -0.19
N ILE A 178 8.09 4.25 -0.21
CA ILE A 178 8.83 4.60 1.01
C ILE A 178 8.95 6.12 1.04
N SER A 179 8.41 6.73 2.08
CA SER A 179 8.64 8.13 2.41
C SER A 179 9.65 8.23 3.55
N GLN A 180 10.57 9.18 3.47
CA GLN A 180 11.57 9.41 4.50
C GLN A 180 11.75 10.91 4.69
N GLY A 181 11.22 11.44 5.80
CA GLY A 181 11.10 12.88 5.99
C GLY A 181 10.46 13.54 4.77
N HIS A 182 11.25 14.34 4.05
CA HIS A 182 10.81 15.01 2.83
C HIS A 182 10.68 14.10 1.62
N ASP A 183 11.50 13.05 1.50
CA ASP A 183 11.73 12.35 0.24
C ASP A 183 10.77 11.20 0.03
N TRP A 184 10.20 11.11 -1.18
CA TRP A 184 9.29 10.03 -1.56
C TRP A 184 9.89 9.20 -2.67
N HIS A 185 9.91 7.89 -2.44
CA HIS A 185 10.44 6.90 -3.37
C HIS A 185 9.36 5.90 -3.74
N LEU A 186 9.23 5.66 -5.05
CA LEU A 186 8.52 4.53 -5.61
C LEU A 186 9.50 3.39 -5.84
N LEU A 187 9.16 2.21 -5.36
CA LEU A 187 9.84 0.98 -5.66
C LEU A 187 8.88 0.06 -6.40
N VAL A 188 9.40 -0.67 -7.39
CA VAL A 188 8.62 -1.67 -8.12
C VAL A 188 9.12 -3.05 -7.73
N VAL A 189 8.17 -3.89 -7.33
CA VAL A 189 8.40 -5.23 -6.81
C VAL A 189 7.76 -6.24 -7.76
N THR A 190 8.47 -7.35 -7.99
CA THR A 190 7.93 -8.53 -8.69
C THR A 190 8.08 -9.75 -7.80
N LYS A 191 7.09 -10.63 -7.80
CA LYS A 191 7.18 -11.93 -7.14
C LYS A 191 7.56 -12.99 -8.16
N THR A 192 8.61 -13.74 -7.88
CA THR A 192 8.93 -15.01 -8.57
C THR A 192 8.39 -16.17 -7.73
N SER A 193 8.44 -17.38 -8.28
CA SER A 193 8.10 -18.62 -7.55
C SER A 193 8.91 -18.80 -6.26
N GLU A 194 10.10 -18.19 -6.17
CA GLU A 194 11.02 -18.35 -5.05
C GLU A 194 11.00 -17.16 -4.09
N LYS A 195 10.90 -15.93 -4.60
CA LYS A 195 11.11 -14.73 -3.77
C LYS A 195 10.53 -13.46 -4.37
N LEU A 196 10.35 -12.49 -3.48
CA LEU A 196 10.10 -11.10 -3.82
C LEU A 196 11.40 -10.41 -4.27
N VAL A 197 11.34 -9.66 -5.38
CA VAL A 197 12.51 -8.94 -5.95
C VAL A 197 12.15 -7.48 -6.19
N PHE A 198 12.93 -6.56 -5.61
CA PHE A 198 12.90 -5.14 -5.96
C PHE A 198 13.60 -4.93 -7.31
N ARG A 199 12.87 -4.41 -8.30
CA ARG A 199 13.37 -4.20 -9.67
C ARG A 199 13.85 -2.80 -9.90
N GLU A 200 13.07 -1.83 -9.46
CA GLU A 200 13.35 -0.41 -9.69
C GLU A 200 13.14 0.40 -8.43
N GLN A 201 13.85 1.53 -8.36
CA GLN A 201 13.64 2.56 -7.36
C GLN A 201 13.75 3.93 -8.05
N LYS A 202 12.74 4.77 -7.81
CA LYS A 202 12.66 6.11 -8.38
C LYS A 202 12.25 7.10 -7.30
N MET A 203 13.01 8.17 -7.13
CA MET A 203 12.55 9.34 -6.37
C MET A 203 11.44 10.02 -7.18
N ILE A 204 10.26 10.17 -6.58
CA ILE A 204 9.05 10.67 -7.24
C ILE A 204 8.72 12.12 -6.88
N GLY A 205 9.35 12.64 -5.82
CA GLY A 205 9.24 14.03 -5.42
C GLY A 205 9.67 14.22 -3.97
N SER A 206 9.46 15.42 -3.45
CA SER A 206 9.75 15.76 -2.06
C SER A 206 8.75 16.79 -1.51
N THR A 207 8.66 16.92 -0.19
CA THR A 207 7.85 17.96 0.46
C THR A 207 8.63 19.24 0.78
N ARG A 208 9.81 19.46 0.15
CA ARG A 208 10.62 20.67 0.38
C ARG A 208 10.00 21.93 -0.22
N ASN A 209 9.20 21.78 -1.26
CA ASN A 209 8.50 22.88 -1.93
C ASN A 209 7.18 22.37 -2.56
N CYS A 210 6.27 23.29 -2.87
CA CYS A 210 4.96 22.95 -3.43
C CYS A 210 5.04 22.24 -4.79
N PHE A 211 6.03 22.56 -5.61
CA PHE A 211 6.17 21.96 -6.94
C PHE A 211 6.51 20.48 -6.86
N ASP A 212 7.48 20.12 -6.01
CA ASP A 212 7.84 18.73 -5.78
C ASP A 212 6.75 17.95 -5.03
N ALA A 213 6.04 18.60 -4.10
CA ALA A 213 4.89 17.98 -3.43
C ALA A 213 3.76 17.66 -4.42
N LEU A 214 3.53 18.53 -5.41
CA LEU A 214 2.58 18.27 -6.49
C LEU A 214 3.03 17.11 -7.41
N LYS A 215 4.34 16.86 -7.57
CA LYS A 215 4.81 15.66 -8.28
C LYS A 215 4.44 14.39 -7.53
N ILE A 216 4.61 14.38 -6.20
CA ILE A 216 4.18 13.26 -5.35
C ILE A 216 2.68 13.00 -5.55
N VAL A 217 1.85 14.04 -5.46
CA VAL A 217 0.40 13.91 -5.69
C VAL A 217 0.08 13.34 -7.07
N ALA A 218 0.75 13.83 -8.13
CA ALA A 218 0.52 13.33 -9.48
C ALA A 218 0.89 11.85 -9.64
N VAL A 219 1.97 11.39 -9.00
CA VAL A 219 2.34 9.97 -8.98
C VAL A 219 1.37 9.16 -8.13
N LEU A 220 0.91 9.67 -6.99
CA LEU A 220 -0.12 9.00 -6.18
C LEU A 220 -1.44 8.84 -6.96
N HIS A 221 -1.86 9.83 -7.74
CA HIS A 221 -3.01 9.69 -8.65
C HIS A 221 -2.80 8.60 -9.69
N TRP A 222 -1.60 8.53 -10.28
CA TRP A 222 -1.26 7.47 -11.22
C TRP A 222 -1.26 6.08 -10.57
N LEU A 223 -0.75 5.94 -9.35
CA LEU A 223 -0.77 4.68 -8.60
C LEU A 223 -2.19 4.29 -8.17
N MET A 224 -3.03 5.25 -7.77
CA MET A 224 -4.45 5.00 -7.52
C MET A 224 -5.17 4.56 -8.79
N ASN A 225 -4.80 5.10 -9.95
CA ASN A 225 -5.29 4.59 -11.22
C ASN A 225 -4.82 3.16 -11.50
N TRP A 226 -3.56 2.84 -11.23
CA TRP A 226 -3.05 1.46 -11.32
C TRP A 226 -3.82 0.52 -10.38
N ALA A 227 -4.17 0.95 -9.17
CA ALA A 227 -4.94 0.15 -8.23
C ALA A 227 -6.30 -0.28 -8.81
N GLU A 228 -6.97 0.61 -9.54
CA GLU A 228 -8.28 0.33 -10.14
C GLU A 228 -8.20 -0.33 -11.52
N THR A 229 -7.18 -0.03 -12.32
CA THR A 229 -7.10 -0.47 -13.72
C THR A 229 -6.23 -1.71 -13.94
N VAL A 230 -5.35 -2.02 -12.99
CA VAL A 230 -4.45 -3.17 -13.06
C VAL A 230 -4.69 -4.10 -11.87
N TRP A 231 -4.62 -3.57 -10.64
CA TRP A 231 -4.72 -4.41 -9.45
C TRP A 231 -6.13 -4.95 -9.22
N ARG A 232 -7.19 -4.13 -9.26
CA ARG A 232 -8.58 -4.60 -9.05
C ARG A 232 -8.96 -5.72 -10.03
N PRO A 233 -8.80 -5.59 -11.36
CA PRO A 233 -9.13 -6.69 -12.27
C PRO A 233 -8.32 -7.96 -11.98
N TRP A 234 -7.03 -7.81 -11.67
CA TRP A 234 -6.17 -8.94 -11.31
C TRP A 234 -6.65 -9.63 -10.01
N PHE A 235 -6.96 -8.86 -8.97
CA PHE A 235 -7.49 -9.36 -7.70
C PHE A 235 -8.85 -10.03 -7.87
N LEU A 236 -9.77 -9.42 -8.63
CA LEU A 236 -11.08 -10.01 -8.94
C LEU A 236 -10.90 -11.36 -9.63
N SER A 237 -9.92 -11.49 -10.52
CA SER A 237 -9.62 -12.73 -11.20
C SER A 237 -9.09 -13.84 -10.27
N LEU A 238 -8.76 -13.54 -9.01
CA LEU A 238 -8.42 -14.54 -7.99
C LEU A 238 -9.65 -15.08 -7.24
N ILE A 239 -10.72 -14.28 -7.18
CA ILE A 239 -11.85 -14.51 -6.25
C ILE A 239 -13.20 -14.64 -6.95
N ALA A 240 -13.26 -14.32 -8.25
CA ALA A 240 -14.41 -14.59 -9.08
C ALA A 240 -14.46 -16.10 -9.35
N GLU A 241 -15.64 -16.70 -9.18
CA GLU A 241 -15.89 -18.07 -9.62
C GLU A 241 -15.84 -18.10 -11.16
N ASP A 242 -15.26 -19.16 -11.73
CA ASP A 242 -15.41 -19.43 -13.17
C ASP A 242 -16.89 -19.78 -13.41
N ASP A 243 -17.61 -18.96 -14.18
CA ASP A 243 -18.97 -19.25 -14.65
C ASP A 243 -19.03 -20.51 -15.53
#